data_AF-A0A1S7DTR3-F1
#
_entry.id   AF-A0A1S7DTR3-F1
#
_cell.length_a   1.000
_cell.length_b   1.000
_cell.length_c   1.000
_cell.angle_alpha   90.00
_cell.angle_beta   90.00
_cell.angle_gamma   90.00
#
_symmetry.space_group_name_H-M   'P 1'
#
loop_
_entity.id
_entity.type
_entity.pdbx_description
1 polymer ?
#
loop_
_entity_poly.entity_id
_entity_poly.type
_entity_poly.pdbx_seq_one_letter_code
_entity_poly.pdbx_strand_id
1 'polypeptide(L)'
;MLYLLLSVGVIFSSLLGVGMLFEKLLGKLWEEKLSSAFFAGCMGLNLVWAVLAFAVPINRVVEVSSLVLGLSAFVYFKIYRVLGTFITRNYLIFAPLLFIVLLFGSGYPFILDHFGYYVPSIKWIAEIGLVKGIGNLDLILGQMSLWHILQAGFSNTSDVFLRLNVVLLLGYIIYIIEKKAWVHFIFLPILLLFLQSPSTDLPVIVGSLIILNEVLNKNRNVSALFGFSVWIFSIKPTIIWLPLMVFLYAFLIRKFTYKLIIVGVGVVSVFVIKNWYCFGFPIFPVQVLDLGLSWKPNEFLLKNSAETAILKTYDFQYSYEAIKQFSVWESVKNWIFLKGIKGVINLSFVLSLLALLLFAIKSKSRLIWLIVISIFIKSVLVLLFSAQYRFFLEVFFVVVLLIFRSWFSAKKVAFVSIIGTLGMSVFLFAPSLIVKYIPSFRLGGFIKNIELSQVVKPATYKYQQYKTFTIGNLTFNVVEKYPFSFDTPLPAISPSFLELYLEAGIFPQKMGSNLKEGFVWKKLSNEDKEQLQQIVNGFYINEKR
;
A
#
# COMPACT_ATOMS: atom_id res chain seq x y z
N MET A 1 -2.72 4.39 22.39
CA MET A 1 -4.12 4.03 22.05
C MET A 1 -5.01 5.26 22.15
N LEU A 2 -4.91 6.06 23.22
CA LEU A 2 -5.65 7.32 23.35
C LEU A 2 -5.45 8.27 22.16
N TYR A 3 -4.20 8.48 21.73
CA TYR A 3 -3.93 9.31 20.56
C TYR A 3 -4.60 8.75 19.29
N LEU A 4 -4.55 7.42 19.09
CA LEU A 4 -5.22 6.77 17.95
C LEU A 4 -6.74 6.95 18.00
N LEU A 5 -7.35 6.89 19.18
CA LEU A 5 -8.78 7.10 19.32
C LEU A 5 -9.17 8.53 18.90
N LEU A 6 -8.37 9.53 19.28
CA LEU A 6 -8.55 10.92 18.85
C LEU A 6 -8.33 11.08 17.33
N SER A 7 -7.24 10.52 16.80
CA SER A 7 -6.95 10.49 15.36
C SER A 7 -8.10 9.88 14.57
N VAL A 8 -8.62 8.74 15.02
CA VAL A 8 -9.80 8.08 14.45
C VAL A 8 -11.00 9.02 14.51
N GLY A 9 -11.33 9.59 15.66
CA GLY A 9 -12.49 10.47 15.82
C GLY A 9 -12.49 11.64 14.83
N VAL A 10 -11.34 12.30 14.66
CA VAL A 10 -11.18 13.46 13.77
C VAL A 10 -11.17 13.04 12.30
N ILE A 11 -10.28 12.11 11.92
CA ILE A 11 -10.09 11.73 10.51
C ILE A 11 -11.32 10.99 9.99
N PHE A 12 -11.90 10.07 10.77
CA PHE A 12 -13.07 9.30 10.36
C PHE A 12 -14.27 10.22 10.10
N SER A 13 -14.53 11.17 11.01
CA SER A 13 -15.63 12.14 10.85
C SER A 13 -15.41 13.06 9.65
N SER A 14 -14.17 13.53 9.45
CA SER A 14 -13.82 14.34 8.27
C SER A 14 -14.05 13.59 6.96
N LEU A 15 -13.56 12.33 6.87
CA LEU A 15 -13.74 11.49 5.69
C LEU A 15 -15.21 11.18 5.40
N LEU A 16 -16.03 10.95 6.43
CA LEU A 16 -17.48 10.82 6.24
C LEU A 16 -18.11 12.10 5.65
N GLY A 17 -17.72 13.27 6.16
CA GLY A 17 -18.24 14.56 5.68
C GLY A 17 -17.84 14.86 4.24
N VAL A 18 -16.55 14.73 3.92
CA VAL A 18 -16.05 14.85 2.54
C VAL A 18 -16.72 13.81 1.64
N GLY A 19 -16.85 12.58 2.13
CA GLY A 19 -17.55 11.50 1.45
C GLY A 19 -18.96 11.86 0.99
N MET A 20 -19.77 12.45 1.87
CA MET A 20 -21.11 12.90 1.51
C MET A 20 -21.12 13.99 0.43
N LEU A 21 -20.11 14.86 0.38
CA LEU A 21 -19.95 15.83 -0.71
C LEU A 21 -19.69 15.10 -2.04
N PHE A 22 -18.76 14.14 -2.04
CA PHE A 22 -18.45 13.34 -3.22
C PHE A 22 -19.60 12.47 -3.69
N GLU A 23 -20.35 11.85 -2.77
CA GLU A 23 -21.53 11.05 -3.12
C GLU A 23 -22.62 11.89 -3.79
N LYS A 24 -22.75 13.18 -3.43
CA LYS A 24 -23.67 14.09 -4.13
C LYS A 24 -23.24 14.40 -5.55
N LEU A 25 -21.93 14.39 -5.83
CA LEU A 25 -21.36 14.69 -7.15
C LEU A 25 -21.32 13.46 -8.07
N LEU A 26 -20.86 12.32 -7.54
CA LEU A 26 -20.55 11.10 -8.31
C LEU A 26 -21.55 9.96 -8.09
N GLY A 27 -22.47 10.12 -7.13
CA GLY A 27 -23.34 9.06 -6.65
C GLY A 27 -22.67 8.20 -5.56
N LYS A 28 -23.48 7.41 -4.86
CA LYS A 28 -22.99 6.50 -3.82
C LYS A 28 -22.25 5.30 -4.40
N LEU A 29 -21.23 4.81 -3.70
CA LEU A 29 -20.55 3.56 -4.05
C LEU A 29 -21.48 2.35 -3.85
N TRP A 30 -22.27 2.35 -2.78
CA TRP A 30 -23.33 1.38 -2.46
C TRP A 30 -24.43 2.03 -1.61
N GLU A 31 -25.49 1.30 -1.27
CA GLU A 31 -26.73 1.89 -0.72
C GLU A 31 -26.55 2.48 0.70
N GLU A 32 -25.75 1.80 1.51
CA GLU A 32 -25.49 2.01 2.93
C GLU A 32 -24.70 3.29 3.16
N LYS A 33 -25.14 4.07 4.13
CA LYS A 33 -24.78 5.49 4.21
C LYS A 33 -23.39 5.74 4.80
N LEU A 34 -22.98 5.03 5.86
CA LEU A 34 -21.73 5.36 6.55
C LEU A 34 -20.52 4.83 5.79
N SER A 35 -20.51 3.54 5.46
CA SER A 35 -19.39 2.93 4.76
C SER A 35 -19.21 3.50 3.36
N SER A 36 -20.29 3.70 2.59
CA SER A 36 -20.18 4.29 1.25
C SER A 36 -19.60 5.70 1.32
N ALA A 37 -20.09 6.55 2.23
CA ALA A 37 -19.53 7.88 2.43
C ALA A 37 -18.07 7.83 2.86
N PHE A 38 -17.69 6.97 3.81
CA PHE A 38 -16.31 6.85 4.26
C PHE A 38 -15.34 6.53 3.11
N PHE A 39 -15.65 5.50 2.30
CA PHE A 39 -14.78 5.10 1.19
C PHE A 39 -14.82 6.10 0.03
N ALA A 40 -15.96 6.76 -0.22
CA ALA A 40 -16.04 7.87 -1.15
C ALA A 40 -15.18 9.06 -0.69
N GLY A 41 -15.12 9.33 0.62
CA GLY A 41 -14.27 10.36 1.21
C GLY A 41 -12.78 10.05 1.07
N CYS A 42 -12.39 8.79 1.34
CA CYS A 42 -11.03 8.32 1.10
C CYS A 42 -10.62 8.49 -0.36
N MET A 43 -11.46 8.05 -1.30
CA MET A 43 -11.18 8.16 -2.73
C MET A 43 -11.14 9.63 -3.19
N GLY A 44 -12.18 10.40 -2.87
CA GLY A 44 -12.34 11.77 -3.33
C GLY A 44 -11.25 12.70 -2.82
N LEU A 45 -10.97 12.66 -1.50
CA LEU A 45 -9.93 13.48 -0.90
C LEU A 45 -8.54 13.11 -1.43
N ASN A 46 -8.28 11.81 -1.60
CA ASN A 46 -7.02 11.34 -2.17
C ASN A 46 -6.80 11.86 -3.59
N LEU A 47 -7.81 11.78 -4.46
CA LEU A 47 -7.70 12.30 -5.84
C LEU A 47 -7.46 13.81 -5.88
N VAL A 48 -8.15 14.57 -5.02
CA VAL A 48 -7.93 16.02 -4.90
C VAL A 48 -6.49 16.30 -4.45
N TRP A 49 -6.02 15.64 -3.41
CA TRP A 49 -4.64 15.82 -2.93
C TRP A 49 -3.59 15.33 -3.92
N ALA A 50 -3.86 14.27 -4.69
CA ALA A 50 -2.96 13.80 -5.73
C ALA A 50 -2.75 14.86 -6.83
N VAL A 51 -3.79 15.59 -7.21
CA VAL A 51 -3.69 16.73 -8.14
C VAL A 51 -2.99 17.92 -7.47
N LEU A 52 -3.36 18.27 -6.25
CA LEU A 52 -2.75 19.39 -5.52
C LEU A 52 -1.25 19.19 -5.27
N ALA A 53 -0.81 17.94 -5.05
CA ALA A 53 0.56 17.62 -4.68
C ALA A 53 1.57 17.97 -5.79
N PHE A 54 1.14 18.09 -7.06
CA PHE A 54 1.99 18.61 -8.13
C PHE A 54 2.41 20.06 -7.87
N ALA A 55 1.49 20.89 -7.40
CA ALA A 55 1.72 22.32 -7.24
C ALA A 55 2.25 22.67 -5.84
N VAL A 56 1.65 22.10 -4.79
CA VAL A 56 1.94 22.48 -3.39
C VAL A 56 2.28 21.27 -2.53
N PRO A 57 3.07 21.46 -1.46
CA PRO A 57 3.24 20.42 -0.45
C PRO A 57 1.90 20.10 0.23
N ILE A 58 1.66 18.83 0.52
CA ILE A 58 0.46 18.38 1.27
C ILE A 58 0.74 18.54 2.77
N ASN A 59 0.93 19.79 3.17
CA ASN A 59 1.38 20.18 4.49
C ASN A 59 0.22 20.41 5.46
N ARG A 60 0.53 20.93 6.66
CA ARG A 60 -0.45 21.25 7.70
C ARG A 60 -1.60 22.16 7.23
N VAL A 61 -1.35 23.10 6.31
CA VAL A 61 -2.41 24.01 5.82
C VAL A 61 -3.45 23.22 5.00
N VAL A 62 -2.98 22.34 4.11
CA VAL A 62 -3.85 21.46 3.30
C VAL A 62 -4.63 20.51 4.21
N GLU A 63 -3.96 19.93 5.21
CA GLU A 63 -4.58 19.05 6.20
C GLU A 63 -5.70 19.76 6.97
N VAL A 64 -5.40 20.89 7.62
CA VAL A 64 -6.36 21.64 8.45
C VAL A 64 -7.54 22.12 7.60
N SER A 65 -7.29 22.62 6.40
CA SER A 65 -8.37 23.06 5.49
C SER A 65 -9.31 21.90 5.12
N SER A 66 -8.74 20.72 4.86
CA SER A 66 -9.52 19.52 4.53
C SER A 66 -10.28 18.98 5.74
N LEU A 67 -9.69 19.03 6.93
CA LEU A 67 -10.35 18.66 8.20
C LEU A 67 -11.50 19.60 8.51
N VAL A 68 -11.32 20.92 8.37
CA VAL A 68 -12.39 21.90 8.58
C VAL A 68 -13.53 21.68 7.59
N LEU A 69 -13.23 21.49 6.31
CA LEU A 69 -14.23 21.18 5.27
C LEU A 69 -15.00 19.90 5.62
N GLY A 70 -14.29 18.82 5.93
CA GLY A 70 -14.88 17.53 6.25
C GLY A 70 -15.73 17.55 7.51
N LEU A 71 -15.24 18.15 8.60
CA LEU A 71 -16.00 18.27 9.85
C LEU A 71 -17.22 19.18 9.69
N SER A 72 -17.09 20.29 8.93
CA SER A 72 -18.23 21.17 8.62
C SER A 72 -19.30 20.42 7.82
N ALA A 73 -18.89 19.64 6.81
CA ALA A 73 -19.80 18.80 6.04
C ALA A 73 -20.44 17.68 6.89
N PHE A 74 -19.67 17.08 7.81
CA PHE A 74 -20.15 16.05 8.74
C PHE A 74 -21.28 16.56 9.64
N VAL A 75 -21.16 17.80 10.13
CA VAL A 75 -22.19 18.49 10.90
C VAL A 75 -23.36 18.92 10.00
N TYR A 76 -23.08 19.56 8.86
CA TYR A 76 -24.07 20.06 7.91
C TYR A 76 -25.03 18.96 7.43
N PHE A 77 -24.49 17.79 7.04
CA PHE A 77 -25.28 16.63 6.62
C PHE A 77 -25.83 15.79 7.78
N LYS A 78 -25.61 16.23 9.02
CA LYS A 78 -26.05 15.55 10.26
C LYS A 78 -25.59 14.10 10.35
N ILE A 79 -24.40 13.79 9.82
CA ILE A 79 -23.86 12.42 9.78
C ILE A 79 -23.57 11.92 11.20
N TYR A 80 -23.21 12.82 12.12
CA TYR A 80 -23.01 12.50 13.54
C TYR A 80 -24.20 11.77 14.18
N ARG A 81 -25.45 12.07 13.76
CA ARG A 81 -26.65 11.36 14.24
C ARG A 81 -26.70 9.93 13.71
N VAL A 82 -26.35 9.74 12.44
CA VAL A 82 -26.32 8.42 11.79
C VAL A 82 -25.22 7.56 12.42
N LEU A 83 -24.02 8.14 12.61
CA LEU A 83 -22.90 7.46 13.26
C LEU A 83 -23.22 7.12 14.71
N GLY A 84 -23.78 8.06 15.48
CA GLY A 84 -24.21 7.82 16.86
C GLY A 84 -25.21 6.68 16.96
N THR A 85 -26.23 6.68 16.09
CA THR A 85 -27.24 5.60 16.02
C THR A 85 -26.61 4.25 15.64
N PHE A 86 -25.66 4.25 14.71
CA PHE A 86 -24.93 3.04 14.33
C PHE A 86 -24.14 2.46 15.51
N ILE A 87 -23.40 3.32 16.23
CA ILE A 87 -22.58 2.90 17.37
C ILE A 87 -23.47 2.37 18.50
N THR A 88 -24.53 3.09 18.88
CA THR A 88 -25.42 2.65 19.97
C THR A 88 -26.11 1.34 19.64
N ARG A 89 -26.58 1.15 18.40
CA ARG A 89 -27.24 -0.08 17.97
C ARG A 89 -26.31 -1.28 17.90
N ASN A 90 -25.02 -1.07 17.60
CA ASN A 90 -24.05 -2.15 17.38
C ASN A 90 -22.96 -2.20 18.45
N TYR A 91 -23.16 -1.57 19.61
CA TYR A 91 -22.10 -1.33 20.60
C TYR A 91 -21.41 -2.62 21.06
N LEU A 92 -22.17 -3.71 21.26
CA LEU A 92 -21.67 -5.01 21.72
C LEU A 92 -20.63 -5.62 20.78
N ILE A 93 -20.72 -5.34 19.48
CA ILE A 93 -19.80 -5.84 18.47
C ILE A 93 -18.74 -4.79 18.17
N PHE A 94 -19.13 -3.52 18.04
CA PHE A 94 -18.25 -2.46 17.60
C PHE A 94 -17.21 -2.07 18.65
N ALA A 95 -17.57 -1.99 19.94
CA ALA A 95 -16.65 -1.56 20.98
C ALA A 95 -15.46 -2.54 21.20
N PRO A 96 -15.66 -3.88 21.29
CA PRO A 96 -14.54 -4.81 21.35
C PRO A 96 -13.64 -4.76 20.11
N LEU A 97 -14.24 -4.64 18.91
CA LEU A 97 -13.47 -4.53 17.66
C LEU A 97 -12.66 -3.24 17.60
N LEU A 98 -13.24 -2.11 18.02
CA LEU A 98 -12.53 -0.85 18.14
C LEU A 98 -11.32 -1.00 19.07
N PHE A 99 -11.50 -1.58 20.25
CA PHE A 99 -10.41 -1.82 21.19
C PHE A 99 -9.29 -2.67 20.58
N ILE A 100 -9.63 -3.79 19.94
CA ILE A 100 -8.66 -4.68 19.28
C ILE A 100 -7.90 -3.93 18.18
N VAL A 101 -8.59 -3.16 17.34
CA VAL A 101 -7.98 -2.39 16.26
C VAL A 101 -7.02 -1.32 16.80
N LEU A 102 -7.41 -0.61 17.87
CA LEU A 102 -6.54 0.36 18.53
C LEU A 102 -5.31 -0.30 19.19
N LEU A 103 -5.50 -1.47 19.80
CA LEU A 103 -4.43 -2.23 20.43
C LEU A 103 -3.38 -2.65 19.39
N PHE A 104 -3.80 -3.31 18.32
CA PHE A 104 -2.88 -3.69 17.23
C PHE A 104 -2.26 -2.48 16.54
N GLY A 105 -3.04 -1.43 16.27
CA GLY A 105 -2.53 -0.19 15.67
C GLY A 105 -1.49 0.53 16.52
N SER A 106 -1.50 0.31 17.85
CA SER A 106 -0.50 0.89 18.75
C SER A 106 0.87 0.22 18.68
N GLY A 107 0.98 -0.97 18.06
CA GLY A 107 2.20 -1.78 17.95
C GLY A 107 3.34 -1.15 17.14
N TYR A 108 4.53 -1.73 17.26
CA TYR A 108 5.70 -1.37 16.45
C TYR A 108 5.51 -1.79 14.98
N PRO A 109 5.90 -0.95 14.00
CA PRO A 109 5.92 -1.35 12.60
C PRO A 109 7.02 -2.38 12.35
N PHE A 110 6.75 -3.38 11.50
CA PHE A 110 7.73 -4.42 11.18
C PHE A 110 7.80 -4.75 9.68
N ILE A 111 6.97 -4.11 8.85
CA ILE A 111 7.01 -4.27 7.39
C ILE A 111 8.21 -3.47 6.87
N LEU A 112 9.17 -4.10 6.20
CA LEU A 112 10.42 -3.43 5.76
C LEU A 112 10.18 -2.17 4.93
N ASP A 113 9.18 -2.19 4.05
CA ASP A 113 8.79 -1.02 3.25
C ASP A 113 8.47 0.22 4.07
N HIS A 114 8.05 0.04 5.34
CA HIS A 114 7.90 1.14 6.30
C HIS A 114 9.16 1.99 6.35
N PHE A 115 10.30 1.32 6.54
CA PHE A 115 11.61 1.95 6.64
C PHE A 115 12.17 2.29 5.24
N GLY A 116 11.88 1.46 4.24
CA GLY A 116 12.37 1.64 2.88
C GLY A 116 11.83 2.88 2.19
N TYR A 117 10.53 2.94 1.88
CA TYR A 117 9.97 4.05 1.11
C TYR A 117 8.62 4.57 1.59
N TYR A 118 7.88 3.87 2.46
CA TYR A 118 6.57 4.37 2.89
C TYR A 118 6.71 5.69 3.66
N VAL A 119 7.50 5.69 4.75
CA VAL A 119 7.72 6.90 5.56
C VAL A 119 8.47 7.98 4.76
N PRO A 120 9.57 7.66 4.03
CA PRO A 120 10.20 8.63 3.12
C PRO A 120 9.24 9.26 2.11
N SER A 121 8.37 8.45 1.48
CA SER A 121 7.39 8.94 0.51
C SER A 121 6.43 9.95 1.13
N ILE A 122 5.89 9.60 2.30
CA ILE A 122 4.96 10.47 3.05
C ILE A 122 5.65 11.79 3.39
N LYS A 123 6.90 11.74 3.86
CA LYS A 123 7.69 12.93 4.21
C LYS A 123 7.91 13.85 3.02
N TRP A 124 8.35 13.31 1.88
CA TRP A 124 8.53 14.08 0.64
C TRP A 124 7.22 14.78 0.21
N ILE A 125 6.10 14.06 0.23
CA ILE A 125 4.79 14.60 -0.17
C ILE A 125 4.31 15.69 0.81
N ALA A 126 4.54 15.51 2.11
CA ALA A 126 4.11 16.46 3.13
C ALA A 126 4.95 17.74 3.14
N GLU A 127 6.28 17.63 3.00
CA GLU A 127 7.21 18.77 3.08
C GLU A 127 7.36 19.52 1.75
N ILE A 128 7.37 18.80 0.61
CA ILE A 128 7.67 19.36 -0.73
C ILE A 128 6.53 19.11 -1.73
N GLY A 129 5.74 18.05 -1.56
CA GLY A 129 4.76 17.58 -2.54
C GLY A 129 5.36 16.55 -3.51
N LEU A 130 4.73 16.34 -4.66
CA LEU A 130 5.32 15.52 -5.71
C LEU A 130 6.53 16.23 -6.31
N VAL A 131 7.65 15.52 -6.40
CA VAL A 131 8.93 16.04 -6.89
C VAL A 131 9.26 15.38 -8.23
N LYS A 132 9.63 16.21 -9.21
CA LYS A 132 9.94 15.79 -10.56
C LYS A 132 11.21 14.94 -10.56
N GLY A 133 11.17 13.76 -11.18
CA GLY A 133 12.33 12.87 -11.24
C GLY A 133 12.87 12.42 -9.89
N ILE A 134 12.03 12.36 -8.84
CA ILE A 134 12.43 11.90 -7.50
C ILE A 134 13.07 10.50 -7.52
N GLY A 135 12.70 9.67 -8.50
CA GLY A 135 13.33 8.36 -8.73
C GLY A 135 14.84 8.42 -9.04
N ASN A 136 15.40 9.59 -9.36
CA ASN A 136 16.86 9.76 -9.51
C ASN A 136 17.59 9.80 -8.17
N LEU A 137 16.93 10.25 -7.10
CA LEU A 137 17.51 10.40 -5.77
C LEU A 137 17.49 9.09 -4.97
N ASP A 138 16.42 8.33 -5.18
CA ASP A 138 16.28 6.94 -4.76
C ASP A 138 15.21 6.34 -5.67
N LEU A 139 15.54 5.25 -6.36
CA LEU A 139 14.66 4.64 -7.36
C LEU A 139 13.31 4.19 -6.78
N ILE A 140 13.29 3.71 -5.52
CA ILE A 140 12.05 3.21 -4.88
C ILE A 140 11.11 4.36 -4.47
N LEU A 141 11.59 5.61 -4.37
CA LEU A 141 10.71 6.77 -4.21
C LEU A 141 9.83 7.02 -5.45
N GLY A 142 10.22 6.50 -6.62
CA GLY A 142 9.35 6.49 -7.80
C GLY A 142 8.03 5.72 -7.58
N GLN A 143 8.00 4.79 -6.62
CA GLN A 143 6.86 3.93 -6.27
C GLN A 143 5.82 4.61 -5.36
N MET A 144 5.91 5.92 -5.12
CA MET A 144 4.90 6.68 -4.35
C MET A 144 3.47 6.37 -4.80
N SER A 145 2.68 5.75 -3.93
CA SER A 145 1.28 5.40 -4.20
C SER A 145 0.34 6.56 -3.88
N LEU A 146 -0.87 6.52 -4.43
CA LEU A 146 -1.93 7.44 -4.01
C LEU A 146 -2.30 7.24 -2.53
N TRP A 147 -2.12 6.06 -1.95
CA TRP A 147 -2.34 5.88 -0.51
C TRP A 147 -1.34 6.67 0.34
N HIS A 148 -0.08 6.78 -0.08
CA HIS A 148 0.91 7.62 0.60
C HIS A 148 0.57 9.10 0.52
N ILE A 149 -0.07 9.55 -0.57
CA ILE A 149 -0.57 10.93 -0.68
C ILE A 149 -1.67 11.20 0.34
N LEU A 150 -2.64 10.28 0.48
CA LEU A 150 -3.67 10.39 1.52
C LEU A 150 -3.07 10.36 2.93
N GLN A 151 -2.02 9.57 3.16
CA GLN A 151 -1.35 9.53 4.46
C GLN A 151 -0.57 10.81 4.76
N ALA A 152 0.10 11.39 3.76
CA ALA A 152 0.80 12.66 3.90
C ALA A 152 -0.14 13.80 4.32
N GLY A 153 -1.34 13.85 3.75
CA GLY A 153 -2.30 14.89 4.13
C GLY A 153 -2.95 14.74 5.49
N PHE A 154 -2.72 13.64 6.22
CA PHE A 154 -3.08 13.53 7.63
C PHE A 154 -1.86 13.47 8.57
N SER A 155 -0.64 13.42 8.05
CA SER A 155 0.55 13.16 8.87
C SER A 155 1.05 14.33 9.71
N ASN A 156 0.57 15.56 9.47
CA ASN A 156 1.15 16.75 10.11
C ASN A 156 0.52 17.02 11.48
N THR A 157 -0.74 16.62 11.71
CA THR A 157 -1.45 16.94 12.96
C THR A 157 -2.36 15.82 13.46
N SER A 158 -3.16 15.23 12.58
CA SER A 158 -4.21 14.28 12.95
C SER A 158 -3.73 12.82 13.02
N ASP A 159 -2.71 12.44 12.26
CA ASP A 159 -2.09 11.10 12.24
C ASP A 159 -0.56 11.17 12.22
N VAL A 160 0.03 11.83 13.21
CA VAL A 160 1.50 12.02 13.35
C VAL A 160 2.27 10.69 13.38
N PHE A 161 1.61 9.59 13.75
CA PHE A 161 2.22 8.26 13.85
C PHE A 161 2.03 7.40 12.60
N LEU A 162 1.43 7.93 11.53
CA LEU A 162 1.22 7.24 10.24
C LEU A 162 0.43 5.92 10.40
N ARG A 163 -0.67 5.99 11.14
CA ARG A 163 -1.59 4.89 11.48
C ARG A 163 -2.94 5.00 10.79
N LEU A 164 -3.04 5.69 9.64
CA LEU A 164 -4.27 5.80 8.83
C LEU A 164 -4.92 4.43 8.52
N ASN A 165 -4.13 3.36 8.46
CA ASN A 165 -4.62 1.99 8.29
C ASN A 165 -5.60 1.55 9.42
N VAL A 166 -5.48 2.10 10.63
CA VAL A 166 -6.44 1.95 11.73
C VAL A 166 -7.80 2.53 11.34
N VAL A 167 -7.82 3.75 10.81
CA VAL A 167 -9.05 4.44 10.36
C VAL A 167 -9.72 3.65 9.24
N LEU A 168 -8.93 3.20 8.27
CA LEU A 168 -9.40 2.38 7.15
C LEU A 168 -10.05 1.07 7.61
N LEU A 169 -9.41 0.33 8.52
CA LEU A 169 -9.96 -0.95 9.00
C LEU A 169 -11.26 -0.75 9.77
N LEU A 170 -11.39 0.35 10.53
CA LEU A 170 -12.66 0.70 11.18
C LEU A 170 -13.75 0.98 10.15
N GLY A 171 -13.45 1.71 9.07
CA GLY A 171 -14.39 1.91 7.96
C GLY A 171 -14.84 0.60 7.32
N TYR A 172 -13.92 -0.35 7.18
CA TYR A 172 -14.25 -1.70 6.71
C TYR A 172 -15.11 -2.49 7.71
N ILE A 173 -14.85 -2.39 9.02
CA ILE A 173 -15.69 -3.02 10.05
C ILE A 173 -17.12 -2.45 10.00
N ILE A 174 -17.27 -1.13 9.83
CA ILE A 174 -18.59 -0.51 9.63
C ILE A 174 -19.27 -1.09 8.38
N TYR A 175 -18.55 -1.21 7.27
CA TYR A 175 -19.07 -1.86 6.07
C TYR A 175 -19.57 -3.28 6.34
N ILE A 176 -18.78 -4.11 7.03
CA ILE A 176 -19.17 -5.50 7.37
C ILE A 176 -20.47 -5.53 8.17
N ILE A 177 -20.59 -4.65 9.17
CA ILE A 177 -21.77 -4.58 10.05
C ILE A 177 -23.00 -4.07 9.29
N GLU A 178 -22.88 -2.97 8.52
CA GLU A 178 -23.98 -2.40 7.74
C GLU A 178 -24.50 -3.42 6.70
N LYS A 179 -23.59 -4.10 6.00
CA LYS A 179 -23.92 -5.12 4.98
C LYS A 179 -24.31 -6.48 5.55
N LYS A 180 -24.11 -6.68 6.85
CA LYS A 180 -24.19 -8.01 7.49
C LYS A 180 -23.31 -9.05 6.77
N ALA A 181 -22.17 -8.61 6.23
CA ALA A 181 -21.24 -9.43 5.47
C ALA A 181 -20.33 -10.24 6.41
N TRP A 182 -20.91 -10.95 7.38
CA TRP A 182 -20.21 -11.50 8.55
C TRP A 182 -18.97 -12.32 8.21
N VAL A 183 -19.02 -13.10 7.12
CA VAL A 183 -17.89 -13.93 6.67
C VAL A 183 -16.59 -13.13 6.51
N HIS A 184 -16.66 -11.84 6.23
CA HIS A 184 -15.48 -10.98 6.10
C HIS A 184 -14.66 -10.86 7.40
N PHE A 185 -15.26 -11.10 8.57
CA PHE A 185 -14.54 -11.06 9.84
C PHE A 185 -13.46 -12.14 9.97
N ILE A 186 -13.55 -13.25 9.22
CA ILE A 186 -12.50 -14.29 9.23
C ILE A 186 -11.15 -13.75 8.77
N PHE A 187 -11.14 -12.65 8.00
CA PHE A 187 -9.93 -12.01 7.52
C PHE A 187 -9.34 -11.03 8.54
N LEU A 188 -10.14 -10.56 9.50
CA LEU A 188 -9.74 -9.55 10.47
C LEU A 188 -8.41 -9.89 11.16
N PRO A 189 -8.15 -11.13 11.65
CA PRO A 189 -6.89 -11.49 12.26
C PRO A 189 -5.65 -11.09 11.44
N ILE A 190 -5.66 -11.41 10.14
CA ILE A 190 -4.53 -11.12 9.25
C ILE A 190 -4.48 -9.62 8.93
N LEU A 191 -5.63 -8.96 8.76
CA LEU A 191 -5.69 -7.53 8.47
C LEU A 191 -5.11 -6.66 9.61
N LEU A 192 -5.19 -7.14 10.86
CA LEU A 192 -4.61 -6.45 12.03
C LEU A 192 -3.08 -6.28 11.96
N LEU A 193 -2.38 -7.13 11.19
CA LEU A 193 -0.93 -7.07 11.00
C LEU A 193 -0.47 -5.92 10.09
N PHE A 194 -1.39 -5.22 9.42
CA PHE A 194 -1.07 -4.09 8.55
C PHE A 194 -1.31 -2.73 9.19
N LEU A 195 -1.78 -2.69 10.44
CA LEU A 195 -2.18 -1.45 11.10
C LEU A 195 -1.01 -0.61 11.58
N GLN A 196 0.12 -1.23 11.89
CA GLN A 196 1.28 -0.56 12.48
C GLN A 196 2.10 0.20 11.45
N SER A 197 1.89 -0.04 10.15
CA SER A 197 2.67 0.58 9.07
C SER A 197 1.76 1.27 8.07
N PRO A 198 2.27 2.27 7.32
CA PRO A 198 1.55 2.90 6.22
C PRO A 198 1.47 1.98 4.98
N SER A 199 1.10 0.70 5.19
CA SER A 199 1.10 -0.29 4.13
C SER A 199 -0.03 -0.08 3.14
N THR A 200 0.32 -0.09 1.86
CA THR A 200 -0.62 -0.09 0.74
C THR A 200 -1.34 -1.43 0.58
N ASP A 201 -0.88 -2.50 1.22
CA ASP A 201 -1.50 -3.83 1.11
C ASP A 201 -2.89 -3.89 1.75
N LEU A 202 -3.11 -3.17 2.87
CA LEU A 202 -4.41 -3.13 3.55
C LEU A 202 -5.54 -2.50 2.71
N PRO A 203 -5.43 -1.26 2.18
CA PRO A 203 -6.48 -0.66 1.35
C PRO A 203 -6.79 -1.51 0.12
N VAL A 204 -5.78 -2.17 -0.42
CA VAL A 204 -5.89 -3.07 -1.55
C VAL A 204 -6.71 -4.32 -1.25
N ILE A 205 -6.41 -5.00 -0.13
CA ILE A 205 -7.14 -6.20 0.28
C ILE A 205 -8.57 -5.83 0.68
N VAL A 206 -8.74 -4.78 1.48
CA VAL A 206 -10.05 -4.27 1.91
C VAL A 206 -10.91 -3.87 0.71
N GLY A 207 -10.38 -3.06 -0.20
CA GLY A 207 -11.08 -2.63 -1.41
C GLY A 207 -11.47 -3.81 -2.30
N SER A 208 -10.58 -4.79 -2.45
CA SER A 208 -10.85 -6.03 -3.19
C SER A 208 -12.01 -6.81 -2.58
N LEU A 209 -12.03 -6.99 -1.26
CA LEU A 209 -13.10 -7.69 -0.55
C LEU A 209 -14.44 -6.95 -0.64
N ILE A 210 -14.44 -5.62 -0.50
CA ILE A 210 -15.64 -4.77 -0.65
C ILE A 210 -16.22 -4.93 -2.06
N ILE A 211 -15.41 -4.66 -3.09
CA ILE A 211 -15.86 -4.71 -4.49
C ILE A 211 -16.36 -6.12 -4.84
N LEU A 212 -15.65 -7.16 -4.40
CA LEU A 212 -16.07 -8.53 -4.63
C LEU A 212 -17.45 -8.82 -4.00
N ASN A 213 -17.66 -8.40 -2.75
CA ASN A 213 -18.97 -8.57 -2.10
C ASN A 213 -20.08 -7.78 -2.82
N GLU A 214 -19.81 -6.54 -3.23
CA GLU A 214 -20.80 -5.72 -3.94
C GLU A 214 -21.16 -6.28 -5.32
N VAL A 215 -20.17 -6.79 -6.06
CA VAL A 215 -20.39 -7.44 -7.36
C VAL A 215 -21.19 -8.74 -7.18
N LEU A 216 -20.85 -9.57 -6.19
CA LEU A 216 -21.58 -10.81 -5.89
C LEU A 216 -23.03 -10.54 -5.45
N ASN A 217 -23.27 -9.42 -4.74
CA ASN A 217 -24.60 -8.99 -4.34
C ASN A 217 -25.32 -8.17 -5.42
N LYS A 218 -24.78 -8.11 -6.64
CA LYS A 218 -25.41 -7.48 -7.80
C LYS A 218 -25.75 -6.00 -7.56
N ASN A 219 -24.81 -5.24 -7.01
CA ASN A 219 -24.92 -3.78 -6.89
C ASN A 219 -25.24 -3.14 -8.27
N ARG A 220 -26.09 -2.12 -8.26
CA ARG A 220 -26.62 -1.44 -9.45
C ARG A 220 -25.70 -0.31 -9.94
N ASN A 221 -24.91 0.32 -9.07
CA ASN A 221 -24.05 1.44 -9.44
C ASN A 221 -22.67 0.97 -9.93
N VAL A 222 -22.65 0.35 -11.12
CA VAL A 222 -21.43 -0.24 -11.68
C VAL A 222 -20.37 0.82 -12.01
N SER A 223 -20.78 2.04 -12.39
CA SER A 223 -19.85 3.13 -12.69
C SER A 223 -19.08 3.58 -11.45
N ALA A 224 -19.75 3.68 -10.29
CA ALA A 224 -19.08 3.99 -9.03
C ALA A 224 -18.16 2.84 -8.58
N LEU A 225 -18.59 1.59 -8.72
CA LEU A 225 -17.75 0.42 -8.43
C LEU A 225 -16.50 0.37 -9.33
N PHE A 226 -16.63 0.76 -10.60
CA PHE A 226 -15.49 0.83 -11.51
C PHE A 226 -14.54 1.97 -11.15
N GLY A 227 -15.05 3.17 -10.84
CA GLY A 227 -14.21 4.26 -10.33
C GLY A 227 -13.45 3.85 -9.06
N PHE A 228 -14.13 3.17 -8.14
CA PHE A 228 -13.51 2.66 -6.92
C PHE A 228 -12.46 1.57 -7.21
N SER A 229 -12.72 0.63 -8.13
CA SER A 229 -11.74 -0.41 -8.48
C SER A 229 -10.50 0.14 -9.17
N VAL A 230 -10.67 1.18 -10.01
CA VAL A 230 -9.56 1.90 -10.64
C VAL A 230 -8.77 2.70 -9.61
N TRP A 231 -9.43 3.32 -8.62
CA TRP A 231 -8.73 3.95 -7.49
C TRP A 231 -7.90 2.94 -6.69
N ILE A 232 -8.45 1.76 -6.38
CA ILE A 232 -7.68 0.69 -5.72
C ILE A 232 -6.47 0.25 -6.57
N PHE A 233 -6.65 0.11 -7.89
CA PHE A 233 -5.54 -0.17 -8.81
C PHE A 233 -4.46 0.93 -8.78
N SER A 234 -4.85 2.21 -8.68
CA SER A 234 -3.90 3.33 -8.61
C SER A 234 -3.07 3.35 -7.31
N ILE A 235 -3.56 2.73 -6.24
CA ILE A 235 -2.78 2.52 -5.01
C ILE A 235 -1.70 1.47 -5.25
N LYS A 236 -2.03 0.37 -5.94
CA LYS A 236 -1.09 -0.71 -6.24
C LYS A 236 -1.46 -1.42 -7.55
N PRO A 237 -0.68 -1.23 -8.63
CA PRO A 237 -1.01 -1.75 -9.96
C PRO A 237 -1.12 -3.28 -10.07
N THR A 238 -0.59 -4.03 -9.10
CA THR A 238 -0.66 -5.51 -9.08
C THR A 238 -2.11 -6.03 -8.99
N ILE A 239 -3.09 -5.18 -8.68
CA ILE A 239 -4.51 -5.52 -8.53
C ILE A 239 -5.27 -5.30 -9.84
N ILE A 240 -4.60 -5.35 -10.99
CA ILE A 240 -5.22 -5.15 -12.31
C ILE A 240 -6.46 -6.04 -12.55
N TRP A 241 -6.52 -7.20 -11.89
CA TRP A 241 -7.69 -8.08 -11.94
C TRP A 241 -8.99 -7.41 -11.49
N LEU A 242 -8.93 -6.45 -10.56
CA LEU A 242 -10.11 -5.84 -9.97
C LEU A 242 -10.84 -4.87 -10.92
N PRO A 243 -10.17 -3.84 -11.51
CA PRO A 243 -10.80 -3.04 -12.55
C PRO A 243 -11.16 -3.87 -13.78
N LEU A 244 -10.34 -4.86 -14.17
CA LEU A 244 -10.67 -5.79 -15.25
C LEU A 244 -11.96 -6.56 -14.96
N MET A 245 -12.10 -7.12 -13.75
CA MET A 245 -13.29 -7.86 -13.34
C MET A 245 -14.54 -6.98 -13.35
N VAL A 246 -14.46 -5.77 -12.80
CA VAL A 246 -15.61 -4.84 -12.79
C VAL A 246 -15.96 -4.38 -14.21
N PHE A 247 -14.96 -4.14 -15.08
CA PHE A 247 -15.18 -3.81 -16.48
C PHE A 247 -15.89 -4.95 -17.22
N LEU A 248 -15.40 -6.19 -17.09
CA LEU A 248 -16.02 -7.36 -17.68
C LEU A 248 -17.44 -7.59 -17.13
N TYR A 249 -17.65 -7.38 -15.83
CA TYR A 249 -18.98 -7.42 -15.22
C TYR A 249 -19.92 -6.37 -15.84
N ALA A 250 -19.43 -5.14 -16.00
CA ALA A 250 -20.18 -4.04 -16.60
C ALA A 250 -20.58 -4.32 -18.04
N PHE A 251 -19.66 -4.89 -18.82
CA PHE A 251 -19.83 -5.13 -20.25
C PHE A 251 -20.64 -6.40 -20.56
N LEU A 252 -20.40 -7.49 -19.83
CA LEU A 252 -20.95 -8.82 -20.14
C LEU A 252 -22.22 -9.17 -19.38
N ILE A 253 -22.44 -8.58 -18.21
CA ILE A 253 -23.59 -8.91 -17.34
C ILE A 253 -24.52 -7.70 -17.14
N ARG A 254 -23.98 -6.49 -17.12
CA ARG A 254 -24.75 -5.26 -16.90
C ARG A 254 -24.86 -4.43 -18.18
N LYS A 255 -25.55 -3.29 -18.07
CA LYS A 255 -25.62 -2.30 -19.15
C LYS A 255 -24.45 -1.33 -19.00
N PHE A 256 -23.50 -1.42 -19.92
CA PHE A 256 -22.39 -0.50 -20.04
C PHE A 256 -22.90 0.95 -20.17
N THR A 257 -22.22 1.92 -19.56
CA THR A 257 -22.52 3.35 -19.71
C THR A 257 -21.24 4.14 -19.92
N TYR A 258 -21.26 5.16 -20.79
CA TYR A 258 -20.08 6.00 -21.06
C TYR A 258 -19.55 6.71 -19.80
N LYS A 259 -20.42 6.99 -18.81
CA LYS A 259 -20.03 7.54 -17.50
C LYS A 259 -18.97 6.67 -16.78
N LEU A 260 -19.00 5.36 -17.00
CA LEU A 260 -18.00 4.42 -16.47
C LEU A 260 -16.59 4.74 -17.00
N ILE A 261 -16.47 5.04 -18.30
CA ILE A 261 -15.19 5.38 -18.93
C ILE A 261 -14.64 6.68 -18.34
N ILE A 262 -15.47 7.72 -18.23
CA ILE A 262 -15.02 9.05 -17.81
C ILE A 262 -14.40 9.00 -16.41
N VAL A 263 -15.07 8.34 -15.45
CA VAL A 263 -14.57 8.25 -14.07
C VAL A 263 -13.28 7.42 -14.01
N GLY A 264 -13.22 6.30 -14.74
CA GLY A 264 -12.02 5.47 -14.78
C GLY A 264 -10.82 6.18 -15.42
N VAL A 265 -11.04 6.83 -16.57
CA VAL A 265 -9.99 7.57 -17.29
C VAL A 265 -9.44 8.70 -16.41
N GLY A 266 -10.29 9.47 -15.74
CA GLY A 266 -9.83 10.55 -14.85
C GLY A 266 -8.87 10.05 -13.77
N VAL A 267 -9.18 8.93 -13.11
CA VAL A 267 -8.31 8.35 -12.07
C VAL A 267 -7.02 7.78 -12.66
N VAL A 268 -7.09 7.06 -13.78
CA VAL A 268 -5.90 6.51 -14.46
C VAL A 268 -4.98 7.64 -14.93
N SER A 269 -5.53 8.74 -15.46
CA SER A 269 -4.75 9.89 -15.89
C SER A 269 -3.95 10.49 -14.74
N VAL A 270 -4.56 10.68 -13.56
CA VAL A 270 -3.82 11.17 -12.36
C VAL A 270 -2.67 10.22 -12.01
N PHE A 271 -2.92 8.91 -11.99
CA PHE A 271 -1.90 7.91 -11.70
C PHE A 271 -0.74 7.93 -12.72
N VAL A 272 -1.05 7.91 -14.02
CA VAL A 272 -0.06 7.87 -15.11
C VAL A 272 0.77 9.16 -15.14
N ILE A 273 0.11 10.33 -15.08
CA ILE A 273 0.80 11.63 -15.07
C ILE A 273 1.73 11.72 -13.86
N LYS A 274 1.27 11.26 -12.67
CA LYS A 274 2.11 11.21 -11.47
C LYS A 274 3.34 10.34 -11.68
N ASN A 275 3.20 9.17 -12.30
CA ASN A 275 4.34 8.27 -12.52
C ASN A 275 5.32 8.84 -13.54
N TRP A 276 4.87 9.42 -14.66
CA TRP A 276 5.77 10.13 -15.57
C TRP A 276 6.50 11.29 -14.88
N TYR A 277 5.81 12.05 -14.03
CA TYR A 277 6.41 13.15 -13.30
C TYR A 277 7.48 12.69 -12.30
N CYS A 278 7.19 11.68 -11.47
CA CYS A 278 8.10 11.23 -10.41
C CYS A 278 9.19 10.25 -10.89
N PHE A 279 8.87 9.37 -11.84
CA PHE A 279 9.70 8.23 -12.25
C PHE A 279 10.09 8.25 -13.74
N GLY A 280 9.38 8.99 -14.60
CA GLY A 280 9.69 9.05 -16.03
C GLY A 280 8.99 7.99 -16.89
N PHE A 281 8.31 7.01 -16.29
CA PHE A 281 7.51 5.99 -16.97
C PHE A 281 6.11 5.90 -16.36
N PRO A 282 5.08 5.39 -17.05
CA PRO A 282 3.69 5.43 -16.57
C PRO A 282 3.40 4.41 -15.45
N ILE A 283 4.22 3.35 -15.33
CA ILE A 283 4.06 2.29 -14.33
C ILE A 283 5.43 1.90 -13.79
N PHE A 284 5.69 2.14 -12.52
CA PHE A 284 6.91 1.68 -11.86
C PHE A 284 6.93 0.15 -11.66
N PRO A 285 8.06 -0.55 -11.84
CA PRO A 285 9.35 -0.11 -12.40
C PRO A 285 9.46 -0.37 -13.91
N VAL A 286 8.34 -0.55 -14.62
CA VAL A 286 8.30 -1.01 -16.01
C VAL A 286 8.65 0.11 -16.99
N GLN A 287 9.61 -0.14 -17.87
CA GLN A 287 10.09 0.80 -18.88
C GLN A 287 9.25 0.76 -20.18
N VAL A 288 7.93 0.94 -20.07
CA VAL A 288 7.01 1.00 -21.21
C VAL A 288 6.57 2.43 -21.50
N LEU A 289 6.25 2.74 -22.76
CA LEU A 289 5.79 4.08 -23.19
C LEU A 289 6.75 5.20 -22.75
N ASP A 290 8.03 5.05 -23.13
CA ASP A 290 9.06 6.06 -22.88
C ASP A 290 8.79 7.32 -23.73
N LEU A 291 8.58 8.45 -23.06
CA LEU A 291 8.37 9.75 -23.70
C LEU A 291 9.69 10.53 -23.91
N GLY A 292 10.84 9.94 -23.60
CA GLY A 292 12.14 10.61 -23.71
C GLY A 292 12.34 11.71 -22.67
N LEU A 293 11.71 11.59 -21.50
CA LEU A 293 11.77 12.62 -20.45
C LEU A 293 13.19 12.77 -19.93
N SER A 294 13.69 14.00 -19.83
CA SER A 294 15.07 14.30 -19.44
C SER A 294 15.43 13.92 -17.99
N TRP A 295 14.41 13.71 -17.14
CA TRP A 295 14.56 13.32 -15.74
C TRP A 295 14.29 11.83 -15.50
N LYS A 296 14.23 10.99 -16.53
CA LYS A 296 14.08 9.55 -16.33
C LYS A 296 15.34 8.96 -15.66
N PRO A 297 15.21 7.94 -14.79
CA PRO A 297 16.33 7.27 -14.16
C PRO A 297 17.33 6.71 -15.17
N ASN A 298 18.58 6.58 -14.73
CA ASN A 298 19.65 6.02 -15.54
C ASN A 298 19.40 4.53 -15.86
N GLU A 299 19.74 4.12 -17.07
CA GLU A 299 19.52 2.76 -17.58
C GLU A 299 20.20 1.68 -16.73
N PHE A 300 21.39 1.96 -16.18
CA PHE A 300 22.08 1.03 -15.27
C PHE A 300 21.26 0.76 -14.02
N LEU A 301 20.70 1.80 -13.39
CA LEU A 301 19.89 1.66 -12.18
C LEU A 301 18.59 0.91 -12.46
N LEU A 302 17.96 1.18 -13.60
CA LEU A 302 16.76 0.48 -14.04
C LEU A 302 17.04 -1.01 -14.32
N LYS A 303 18.16 -1.31 -14.97
CA LYS A 303 18.62 -2.68 -15.20
C LYS A 303 18.88 -3.39 -13.88
N ASN A 304 19.66 -2.80 -12.97
CA ASN A 304 19.92 -3.38 -11.66
C ASN A 304 18.63 -3.63 -10.86
N SER A 305 17.65 -2.71 -10.93
CA SER A 305 16.35 -2.89 -10.31
C SER A 305 15.57 -4.07 -10.89
N ALA A 306 15.56 -4.23 -12.21
CA ALA A 306 14.93 -5.36 -12.89
C ALA A 306 15.62 -6.70 -12.52
N GLU A 307 16.95 -6.73 -12.49
CA GLU A 307 17.73 -7.90 -12.08
C GLU A 307 17.46 -8.27 -10.62
N THR A 308 17.43 -7.28 -9.73
CA THR A 308 17.05 -7.45 -8.32
C THR A 308 15.62 -8.00 -8.17
N ALA A 309 14.67 -7.57 -9.00
CA ALA A 309 13.30 -8.07 -8.98
C ALA A 309 13.20 -9.56 -9.39
N ILE A 310 14.07 -10.00 -10.33
CA ILE A 310 14.21 -11.40 -10.72
C ILE A 310 14.83 -12.21 -9.57
N LEU A 311 15.92 -11.73 -8.97
CA LEU A 311 16.55 -12.38 -7.81
C LEU A 311 15.58 -12.52 -6.62
N LYS A 312 14.78 -11.48 -6.34
CA LYS A 312 13.74 -11.49 -5.29
C LYS A 312 12.65 -12.54 -5.53
N THR A 313 12.37 -12.86 -6.79
CA THR A 313 11.40 -13.92 -7.14
C THR A 313 11.81 -15.27 -6.57
N TYR A 314 13.12 -15.53 -6.53
CA TYR A 314 13.71 -16.74 -5.98
C TYR A 314 14.36 -16.54 -4.61
N ASP A 315 14.00 -15.47 -3.90
CA ASP A 315 14.53 -15.13 -2.57
C ASP A 315 16.07 -15.09 -2.49
N PHE A 316 16.73 -14.65 -3.57
CA PHE A 316 18.19 -14.64 -3.69
C PHE A 316 18.86 -16.01 -3.50
N GLN A 317 18.12 -17.13 -3.65
CA GLN A 317 18.67 -18.49 -3.51
C GLN A 317 19.49 -18.94 -4.74
N TYR A 318 19.38 -18.22 -5.85
CA TYR A 318 20.09 -18.49 -7.10
C TYR A 318 20.70 -17.19 -7.64
N SER A 319 21.83 -17.30 -8.34
CA SER A 319 22.41 -16.16 -9.06
C SER A 319 21.56 -15.81 -10.29
N TYR A 320 21.76 -14.59 -10.79
CA TYR A 320 21.02 -14.11 -11.95
C TYR A 320 21.35 -14.91 -13.21
N GLU A 321 22.61 -15.30 -13.39
CA GLU A 321 23.09 -16.12 -14.50
C GLU A 321 22.45 -17.51 -14.47
N ALA A 322 22.31 -18.10 -13.27
CA ALA A 322 21.65 -19.39 -13.10
C ALA A 322 20.17 -19.30 -13.49
N ILE A 323 19.46 -18.26 -13.04
CA ILE A 323 18.04 -18.06 -13.36
C ILE A 323 17.82 -17.91 -14.87
N LYS A 324 18.73 -17.23 -15.59
CA LYS A 324 18.65 -17.09 -17.06
C LYS A 324 18.78 -18.41 -17.80
N GLN A 325 19.46 -19.40 -17.22
CA GLN A 325 19.65 -20.71 -17.82
C GLN A 325 18.50 -21.67 -17.52
N PHE A 326 17.58 -21.30 -16.61
CA PHE A 326 16.44 -22.15 -16.30
C PHE A 326 15.53 -22.30 -17.52
N SER A 327 15.17 -23.54 -17.81
CA SER A 327 13.98 -23.83 -18.61
C SER A 327 12.72 -23.28 -17.93
N VAL A 328 11.63 -23.16 -18.68
CA VAL A 328 10.31 -22.76 -18.12
C VAL A 328 9.90 -23.70 -16.98
N TRP A 329 10.18 -25.00 -17.11
CA TRP A 329 9.86 -25.98 -16.08
C TRP A 329 10.72 -25.80 -14.82
N GLU A 330 12.03 -25.62 -14.97
CA GLU A 330 12.92 -25.35 -13.82
C GLU A 330 12.56 -24.05 -13.12
N SER A 331 12.19 -23.01 -13.88
CA SER A 331 11.75 -21.73 -13.35
C SER A 331 10.53 -21.90 -12.43
N VAL A 332 9.53 -22.67 -12.87
CA VAL A 332 8.32 -22.97 -12.09
C VAL A 332 8.64 -23.87 -10.90
N LYS A 333 9.39 -24.96 -11.11
CA LYS A 333 9.78 -25.91 -10.05
C LYS A 333 10.57 -25.20 -8.94
N ASN A 334 11.61 -24.46 -9.29
CA ASN A 334 12.46 -23.77 -8.33
C ASN A 334 11.69 -22.68 -7.57
N TRP A 335 10.70 -22.04 -8.22
CA TRP A 335 9.85 -21.05 -7.59
C TRP A 335 8.82 -21.66 -6.61
N ILE A 336 8.18 -22.77 -6.98
CA ILE A 336 7.21 -23.48 -6.12
C ILE A 336 7.92 -24.07 -4.89
N PHE A 337 9.09 -24.67 -5.09
CA PHE A 337 9.82 -25.42 -4.06
C PHE A 337 10.96 -24.63 -3.42
N LEU A 338 10.84 -23.29 -3.36
CA LEU A 338 11.78 -22.45 -2.59
C LEU A 338 11.85 -22.89 -1.13
N LYS A 339 13.05 -22.86 -0.55
CA LYS A 339 13.22 -23.16 0.88
C LYS A 339 12.55 -22.07 1.75
N GLY A 340 11.92 -22.50 2.85
CA GLY A 340 11.30 -21.60 3.85
C GLY A 340 9.84 -21.24 3.56
N ILE A 341 9.32 -20.22 4.27
CA ILE A 341 7.90 -19.84 4.23
C ILE A 341 7.42 -19.42 2.82
N LYS A 342 8.31 -18.88 1.99
CA LYS A 342 7.96 -18.40 0.65
C LYS A 342 7.53 -19.53 -0.29
N GLY A 343 8.21 -20.68 -0.26
CA GLY A 343 7.80 -21.86 -1.04
C GLY A 343 6.41 -22.37 -0.63
N VAL A 344 6.11 -22.37 0.67
CA VAL A 344 4.78 -22.73 1.19
C VAL A 344 3.70 -21.78 0.66
N ILE A 345 3.97 -20.46 0.65
CA ILE A 345 3.06 -19.46 0.09
C ILE A 345 2.86 -19.66 -1.41
N ASN A 346 3.95 -19.89 -2.17
CA ASN A 346 3.90 -20.09 -3.62
C ASN A 346 3.10 -21.36 -3.98
N LEU A 347 3.37 -22.48 -3.32
CA LEU A 347 2.60 -23.71 -3.49
C LEU A 347 1.12 -23.51 -3.13
N SER A 348 0.84 -22.84 -2.00
CA SER A 348 -0.53 -22.53 -1.58
C SER A 348 -1.26 -21.66 -2.61
N PHE A 349 -0.54 -20.75 -3.28
CA PHE A 349 -1.11 -19.93 -4.34
C PHE A 349 -1.53 -20.77 -5.55
N VAL A 350 -0.67 -21.68 -6.03
CA VAL A 350 -1.01 -22.59 -7.14
C VAL A 350 -2.22 -23.46 -6.77
N LEU A 351 -2.23 -24.03 -5.57
CA LEU A 351 -3.38 -24.81 -5.07
C LEU A 351 -4.66 -23.96 -4.97
N SER A 352 -4.54 -22.69 -4.59
CA SER A 352 -5.67 -21.76 -4.52
C SER A 352 -6.25 -21.46 -5.91
N LEU A 353 -5.42 -21.32 -6.94
CA LEU A 353 -5.88 -21.15 -8.33
C LEU A 353 -6.60 -22.40 -8.84
N LEU A 354 -6.07 -23.59 -8.55
CA LEU A 354 -6.72 -24.86 -8.89
C LEU A 354 -8.08 -25.01 -8.18
N ALA A 355 -8.14 -24.69 -6.89
CA ALA A 355 -9.38 -24.71 -6.13
C ALA A 355 -10.43 -23.74 -6.69
N LEU A 356 -10.02 -22.54 -7.10
CA LEU A 356 -10.88 -21.57 -7.77
C LEU A 356 -11.42 -22.09 -9.11
N LEU A 357 -10.57 -22.72 -9.91
CA LEU A 357 -10.97 -23.29 -11.20
C LEU A 357 -12.02 -24.39 -11.01
N LEU A 358 -11.78 -25.33 -10.09
CA LEU A 358 -12.73 -26.39 -9.75
C LEU A 358 -14.05 -25.81 -9.23
N PHE A 359 -13.98 -24.77 -8.39
CA PHE A 359 -15.16 -24.07 -7.89
C PHE A 359 -15.95 -23.39 -9.01
N ALA A 360 -15.28 -22.74 -9.97
CA ALA A 360 -15.94 -22.12 -11.13
C ALA A 360 -16.67 -23.15 -11.98
N ILE A 361 -16.03 -24.29 -12.29
CA ILE A 361 -16.63 -25.41 -13.01
C ILE A 361 -17.89 -25.91 -12.30
N LYS A 362 -17.81 -26.12 -10.98
CA LYS A 362 -18.95 -26.58 -10.17
C LYS A 362 -20.08 -25.56 -10.10
N SER A 363 -19.75 -24.28 -9.96
CA SER A 363 -20.73 -23.21 -9.76
C SER A 363 -21.58 -22.91 -11.00
N LYS A 364 -21.04 -23.17 -12.21
CA LYS A 364 -21.64 -22.81 -13.51
C LYS A 364 -22.09 -21.34 -13.62
N SER A 365 -21.58 -20.45 -12.76
CA SER A 365 -21.98 -19.04 -12.74
C SER A 365 -21.09 -18.22 -13.65
N ARG A 366 -21.70 -17.50 -14.60
CA ARG A 366 -21.00 -16.56 -15.48
C ARG A 366 -20.17 -15.55 -14.66
N LEU A 367 -20.71 -15.06 -13.54
CA LEU A 367 -20.00 -14.10 -12.70
C LEU A 367 -18.75 -14.69 -12.07
N ILE A 368 -18.82 -15.92 -11.57
CA ILE A 368 -17.66 -16.61 -10.96
C ILE A 368 -16.58 -16.83 -12.02
N TRP A 369 -16.96 -17.21 -13.24
CA TRP A 369 -16.03 -17.32 -14.37
C TRP A 369 -15.33 -15.99 -14.69
N LEU A 370 -16.04 -14.85 -14.70
CA LEU A 370 -15.39 -13.55 -14.92
C LEU A 370 -14.35 -13.22 -13.85
N ILE A 371 -14.65 -13.54 -12.59
CA ILE A 371 -13.70 -13.33 -11.49
C ILE A 371 -12.47 -14.23 -11.68
N VAL A 372 -12.68 -15.51 -11.98
CA VAL A 372 -11.59 -16.47 -12.21
C VAL A 372 -10.72 -16.06 -13.40
N ILE A 373 -11.31 -15.71 -14.54
CA ILE A 373 -10.58 -15.24 -15.73
C ILE A 373 -9.72 -14.01 -15.38
N SER A 374 -10.27 -13.04 -14.65
CA SER A 374 -9.55 -11.82 -14.26
C SER A 374 -8.36 -12.13 -13.33
N ILE A 375 -8.54 -13.05 -12.38
CA ILE A 375 -7.47 -13.50 -11.49
C ILE A 375 -6.40 -14.27 -12.28
N PHE A 376 -6.79 -15.17 -13.19
CA PHE A 376 -5.84 -15.92 -14.02
C PHE A 376 -4.98 -14.99 -14.89
N ILE A 377 -5.59 -13.99 -15.54
CA ILE A 377 -4.87 -12.97 -16.32
C ILE A 377 -3.83 -12.27 -15.44
N LYS A 378 -4.23 -11.81 -14.25
CA LYS A 378 -3.28 -11.22 -13.30
C LYS A 378 -2.19 -12.21 -12.90
N SER A 379 -2.52 -13.45 -12.55
CA SER A 379 -1.54 -14.44 -12.12
C SER A 379 -0.45 -14.64 -13.18
N VAL A 380 -0.84 -14.70 -14.46
CA VAL A 380 0.11 -14.73 -15.58
C VAL A 380 0.99 -13.48 -15.60
N LEU A 381 0.40 -12.28 -15.51
CA LEU A 381 1.16 -11.03 -15.48
C LEU A 381 2.17 -10.97 -14.32
N VAL A 382 1.77 -11.40 -13.12
CA VAL A 382 2.66 -11.42 -11.95
C VAL A 382 3.80 -12.40 -12.14
N LEU A 383 3.55 -13.59 -12.71
CA LEU A 383 4.59 -14.56 -13.03
C LEU A 383 5.58 -14.04 -14.10
N LEU A 384 5.11 -13.22 -15.05
CA LEU A 384 5.95 -12.64 -16.10
C LEU A 384 6.83 -11.48 -15.59
N PHE A 385 6.32 -10.63 -14.69
CA PHE A 385 7.07 -9.45 -14.23
C PHE A 385 7.97 -9.73 -13.03
N SER A 386 7.43 -10.38 -11.99
CA SER A 386 8.18 -10.74 -10.79
C SER A 386 7.26 -11.55 -9.88
N ALA A 387 7.52 -12.85 -9.71
CA ALA A 387 6.64 -13.75 -8.96
C ALA A 387 6.84 -13.65 -7.43
N GLN A 388 6.83 -12.43 -6.89
CA GLN A 388 6.89 -12.17 -5.46
C GLN A 388 5.52 -12.36 -4.81
N TYR A 389 5.48 -13.06 -3.67
CA TYR A 389 4.22 -13.36 -2.96
C TYR A 389 3.36 -12.15 -2.62
N ARG A 390 3.99 -11.00 -2.40
CA ARG A 390 3.29 -9.75 -2.10
C ARG A 390 2.46 -9.21 -3.25
N PHE A 391 2.70 -9.64 -4.49
CA PHE A 391 1.92 -9.22 -5.66
C PHE A 391 0.67 -10.08 -5.87
N PHE A 392 0.53 -11.19 -5.15
CA PHE A 392 -0.65 -12.06 -5.22
C PHE A 392 -1.29 -12.39 -3.87
N LEU A 393 -0.84 -11.76 -2.78
CA LEU A 393 -1.37 -12.00 -1.43
C LEU A 393 -2.88 -11.80 -1.33
N GLU A 394 -3.45 -10.82 -2.03
CA GLU A 394 -4.89 -10.55 -1.99
C GLU A 394 -5.73 -11.66 -2.64
N VAL A 395 -5.13 -12.49 -3.50
CA VAL A 395 -5.83 -13.60 -4.16
C VAL A 395 -6.29 -14.63 -3.13
N PHE A 396 -5.50 -14.87 -2.08
CA PHE A 396 -5.91 -15.78 -0.99
C PHE A 396 -7.21 -15.34 -0.32
N PHE A 397 -7.37 -14.04 -0.07
CA PHE A 397 -8.58 -13.49 0.53
C PHE A 397 -9.80 -13.69 -0.39
N VAL A 398 -9.61 -13.49 -1.69
CA VAL A 398 -10.65 -13.70 -2.70
C VAL A 398 -11.06 -15.17 -2.79
N VAL A 399 -10.08 -16.08 -2.83
CA VAL A 399 -10.30 -17.53 -2.89
C VAL A 399 -11.11 -17.98 -1.68
N VAL A 400 -10.67 -17.59 -0.48
CA VAL A 400 -11.33 -17.97 0.76
C VAL A 400 -12.75 -17.41 0.81
N LEU A 401 -12.96 -16.16 0.40
CA LEU A 401 -14.30 -15.57 0.37
C LEU A 401 -15.21 -16.32 -0.61
N LEU A 402 -14.75 -16.62 -1.83
CA LEU A 402 -15.57 -17.27 -2.85
C LEU A 402 -15.96 -18.70 -2.47
N ILE A 403 -14.99 -19.50 -2.02
CA ILE A 403 -15.21 -20.92 -1.75
C ILE A 403 -15.99 -21.12 -0.44
N PHE A 404 -15.67 -20.36 0.60
CA PHE A 404 -16.21 -20.63 1.95
C PHE A 404 -17.35 -19.72 2.38
N ARG A 405 -17.79 -18.76 1.55
CA ARG A 405 -18.92 -17.86 1.89
C ARG A 405 -20.18 -18.61 2.33
N SER A 406 -20.50 -19.74 1.72
CA SER A 406 -21.70 -20.52 2.07
C SER A 406 -21.51 -21.47 3.24
N TRP A 407 -20.26 -21.74 3.66
CA TRP A 407 -19.95 -22.73 4.70
C TRP A 407 -19.90 -22.13 6.11
N PHE A 408 -19.61 -20.84 6.19
CA PHE A 408 -19.46 -20.11 7.44
C PHE A 408 -20.82 -19.61 7.97
N SER A 409 -21.30 -20.25 9.03
CA SER A 409 -22.35 -19.66 9.87
C SER A 409 -21.77 -18.55 10.75
N ALA A 410 -22.61 -17.63 11.23
CA ALA A 410 -22.16 -16.52 12.09
C ALA A 410 -21.36 -17.00 13.32
N LYS A 411 -21.76 -18.12 13.94
CA LYS A 411 -21.02 -18.73 15.05
C LYS A 411 -19.62 -19.19 14.65
N LYS A 412 -19.48 -19.84 13.48
CA LYS A 412 -18.19 -20.29 12.95
C LYS A 412 -17.29 -19.10 12.60
N VAL A 413 -17.86 -18.06 11.99
CA VAL A 413 -17.14 -16.80 11.72
C VAL A 413 -16.59 -16.23 13.01
N ALA A 414 -17.42 -16.06 14.03
CA ALA A 414 -17.01 -15.50 15.31
C ALA A 414 -15.89 -16.34 15.94
N PHE A 415 -16.05 -17.66 15.98
CA PHE A 415 -15.03 -18.58 16.50
C PHE A 415 -13.69 -18.42 15.77
N VAL A 416 -13.68 -18.52 14.43
CA VAL A 416 -12.46 -18.39 13.63
C VAL A 416 -11.82 -17.01 13.79
N SER A 417 -12.62 -15.96 13.85
CA SER A 417 -12.11 -14.59 14.02
C SER A 417 -11.49 -14.40 15.40
N ILE A 418 -12.13 -14.87 16.46
CA ILE A 418 -11.60 -14.77 17.83
C ILE A 418 -10.31 -15.58 17.98
N ILE A 419 -10.33 -16.86 17.60
CA ILE A 419 -9.14 -17.72 17.69
C ILE A 419 -8.02 -17.18 16.82
N GLY A 420 -8.33 -16.73 15.60
CA GLY A 420 -7.35 -16.11 14.72
C GLY A 420 -6.74 -14.85 15.34
N THR A 421 -7.55 -13.95 15.92
CA THR A 421 -7.05 -12.73 16.56
C THR A 421 -6.18 -13.05 17.78
N LEU A 422 -6.55 -14.05 18.59
CA LEU A 422 -5.70 -14.53 19.69
C LEU A 422 -4.38 -15.08 19.17
N GLY A 423 -4.40 -15.86 18.08
CA GLY A 423 -3.19 -16.34 17.39
C GLY A 423 -2.31 -15.19 16.90
N MET A 424 -2.90 -14.17 16.28
CA MET A 424 -2.17 -13.00 15.79
C MET A 424 -1.67 -12.08 16.90
N SER A 425 -2.25 -12.15 18.11
CA SER A 425 -1.74 -11.38 19.25
C SER A 425 -0.35 -11.84 19.71
N VAL A 426 0.09 -13.05 19.32
CA VAL A 426 1.48 -13.50 19.51
C VAL A 426 2.47 -12.52 18.88
N PHE A 427 2.12 -11.89 17.75
CA PHE A 427 2.95 -10.86 17.12
C PHE A 427 3.15 -9.66 18.06
N LEU A 428 2.16 -9.28 18.86
CA LEU A 428 2.28 -8.14 19.76
C LEU A 428 2.93 -8.49 21.10
N PHE A 429 2.54 -9.62 21.69
CA PHE A 429 2.86 -9.95 23.09
C PHE A 429 4.03 -10.91 23.23
N ALA A 430 4.36 -11.68 22.19
CA ALA A 430 5.43 -12.67 22.24
C ALA A 430 6.20 -12.80 20.90
N PRO A 431 6.74 -11.69 20.35
CA PRO A 431 7.47 -11.69 19.09
C PRO A 431 8.70 -12.61 19.09
N SER A 432 9.32 -12.83 20.26
CA SER A 432 10.44 -13.76 20.41
C SER A 432 10.08 -15.20 20.03
N LEU A 433 8.82 -15.62 20.24
CA LEU A 433 8.35 -16.94 19.81
C LEU A 433 8.32 -17.04 18.29
N ILE A 434 7.94 -15.97 17.59
CA ILE A 434 7.91 -15.95 16.12
C ILE A 434 9.31 -16.12 15.56
N VAL A 435 10.27 -15.37 16.10
CA VAL A 435 11.69 -15.47 15.68
C VAL A 435 12.24 -16.87 15.96
N LYS A 436 11.91 -17.45 17.12
CA LYS A 436 12.38 -18.78 17.53
C LYS A 436 11.79 -19.91 16.67
N TYR A 437 10.49 -19.89 16.40
CA TYR A 437 9.80 -21.00 15.71
C TYR A 437 9.68 -20.81 14.20
N ILE A 438 9.82 -19.58 13.69
CA ILE A 438 9.78 -19.26 12.27
C ILE A 438 11.02 -18.42 11.90
N PRO A 439 12.23 -18.99 11.98
CA PRO A 439 13.48 -18.23 11.73
C PRO A 439 13.59 -17.71 10.29
N SER A 440 12.86 -18.30 9.34
CA SER A 440 12.76 -17.79 7.97
C SER A 440 11.98 -16.46 7.86
N PHE A 441 11.18 -16.10 8.87
CA PHE A 441 10.47 -14.84 8.93
C PHE A 441 11.34 -13.75 9.59
N ARG A 442 12.34 -13.27 8.85
CA ARG A 442 13.30 -12.25 9.31
C ARG A 442 12.64 -10.97 9.82
N LEU A 443 11.45 -10.63 9.31
CA LEU A 443 10.67 -9.46 9.74
C LEU A 443 10.25 -9.52 11.21
N GLY A 444 10.16 -10.73 11.78
CA GLY A 444 9.83 -10.91 13.20
C GLY A 444 10.82 -10.22 14.14
N GLY A 445 12.08 -10.03 13.70
CA GLY A 445 13.10 -9.32 14.49
C GLY A 445 12.84 -7.82 14.65
N PHE A 446 11.99 -7.22 13.82
CA PHE A 446 11.58 -5.82 13.95
C PHE A 446 10.39 -5.64 14.89
N ILE A 447 9.86 -6.72 15.48
CA ILE A 447 8.73 -6.62 16.40
C ILE A 447 9.25 -6.63 17.83
N LYS A 448 8.91 -5.59 18.58
CA LYS A 448 9.22 -5.47 20.01
C LYS A 448 7.98 -5.75 20.85
N ASN A 449 8.21 -6.13 22.10
CA ASN A 449 7.15 -6.33 23.08
C ASN A 449 6.33 -5.04 23.26
N ILE A 450 5.07 -5.21 23.64
CA ILE A 450 4.22 -4.09 24.00
C ILE A 450 4.73 -3.38 25.27
N GLU A 451 4.67 -2.06 25.25
CA GLU A 451 5.05 -1.16 26.34
C GLU A 451 3.83 -0.43 26.88
N LEU A 452 3.84 -0.08 28.17
CA LEU A 452 2.73 0.66 28.80
C LEU A 452 2.52 2.06 28.17
N SER A 453 3.59 2.63 27.60
CA SER A 453 3.56 3.88 26.83
C SER A 453 2.56 3.82 25.66
N GLN A 454 2.29 2.61 25.14
CA GLN A 454 1.38 2.36 24.03
C GLN A 454 -0.09 2.57 24.37
N VAL A 455 -0.46 2.61 25.66
CA VAL A 455 -1.79 3.05 26.10
C VAL A 455 -2.05 4.50 25.67
N VAL A 456 -1.04 5.37 25.77
CA VAL A 456 -1.15 6.78 25.41
C VAL A 456 -0.88 6.96 23.91
N LYS A 457 0.32 6.65 23.43
CA LYS A 457 0.79 6.93 22.05
C LYS A 457 1.29 5.66 21.34
N PRO A 458 1.09 5.50 20.02
CA PRO A 458 1.65 4.37 19.28
C PRO A 458 3.16 4.24 19.42
N ALA A 459 3.67 3.02 19.31
CA ALA A 459 5.09 2.75 19.26
C ALA A 459 5.68 3.15 17.90
N THR A 460 6.87 3.76 17.92
CA THR A 460 7.60 4.20 16.72
C THR A 460 9.08 3.97 16.86
N TYR A 461 9.75 3.74 15.75
CA TYR A 461 11.21 3.79 15.69
C TYR A 461 11.69 5.23 15.56
N LYS A 462 12.80 5.53 16.23
CA LYS A 462 13.58 6.76 16.08
C LYS A 462 15.05 6.37 16.01
N TYR A 463 15.71 6.82 14.96
CA TYR A 463 17.12 6.63 14.72
C TYR A 463 17.82 7.99 14.67
N GLN A 464 17.45 8.88 13.74
CA GLN A 464 17.93 10.27 13.61
C GLN A 464 19.46 10.48 13.62
N GLN A 465 20.27 9.43 13.43
CA GLN A 465 21.73 9.54 13.29
C GLN A 465 22.10 9.60 11.81
N TYR A 466 22.63 10.74 11.37
CA TYR A 466 22.97 10.97 9.97
C TYR A 466 24.14 11.94 9.84
N LYS A 467 24.80 11.88 8.68
CA LYS A 467 25.81 12.84 8.23
C LYS A 467 25.33 13.55 6.98
N THR A 468 25.69 14.82 6.85
CA THR A 468 25.36 15.65 5.70
C THR A 468 26.59 15.77 4.80
N PHE A 469 26.37 15.58 3.50
CA PHE A 469 27.40 15.68 2.46
C PHE A 469 26.91 16.57 1.33
N THR A 470 27.83 17.02 0.47
CA THR A 470 27.51 17.76 -0.74
C THR A 470 28.34 17.21 -1.90
N ILE A 471 27.70 16.87 -3.01
CA ILE A 471 28.34 16.46 -4.27
C ILE A 471 27.69 17.25 -5.41
N GLY A 472 28.51 17.92 -6.22
CA GLY A 472 28.02 18.90 -7.20
C GLY A 472 27.12 19.97 -6.54
N ASN A 473 25.88 20.10 -7.01
CA ASN A 473 24.90 21.05 -6.49
C ASN A 473 23.93 20.46 -5.45
N LEU A 474 24.07 19.19 -5.06
CA LEU A 474 23.16 18.51 -4.15
C LEU A 474 23.80 18.33 -2.75
N THR A 475 23.20 18.97 -1.75
CA THR A 475 23.45 18.67 -0.33
C THR A 475 22.43 17.64 0.14
N PHE A 476 22.89 16.55 0.75
CA PHE A 476 22.05 15.42 1.14
C PHE A 476 22.52 14.78 2.45
N ASN A 477 21.59 14.07 3.10
CA ASN A 477 21.82 13.36 4.35
C ASN A 477 21.92 11.85 4.11
N VAL A 478 22.83 11.21 4.83
CA VAL A 478 23.05 9.75 4.80
C VAL A 478 22.99 9.24 6.22
N VAL A 479 22.13 8.25 6.44
CA VAL A 479 21.99 7.59 7.74
C VAL A 479 23.28 6.85 8.13
N GLU A 480 23.67 6.93 9.39
CA GLU A 480 24.83 6.19 9.91
C GLU A 480 24.44 4.76 10.29
N LYS A 481 25.33 3.77 10.08
CA LYS A 481 25.22 2.39 10.63
C LYS A 481 23.83 1.73 10.52
N TYR A 482 23.06 2.09 9.50
CA TYR A 482 21.71 1.60 9.28
C TYR A 482 21.37 1.69 7.80
N PRO A 483 20.64 0.72 7.20
CA PRO A 483 20.42 0.71 5.76
C PRO A 483 19.30 1.64 5.27
N PHE A 484 18.41 2.11 6.14
CA PHE A 484 17.20 2.83 5.74
C PHE A 484 17.13 4.26 6.30
N SER A 485 16.80 5.23 5.43
CA SER A 485 16.77 6.66 5.78
C SER A 485 15.38 7.16 6.22
N PHE A 486 14.61 6.33 6.93
CA PHE A 486 13.16 6.52 7.13
C PHE A 486 12.78 7.76 7.95
N ASP A 487 13.59 8.14 8.93
CA ASP A 487 13.36 9.32 9.77
C ASP A 487 14.42 10.42 9.56
N THR A 488 15.34 10.22 8.61
CA THR A 488 16.39 11.17 8.23
C THR A 488 15.79 12.43 7.57
N PRO A 489 16.29 13.65 7.86
CA PRO A 489 15.85 14.88 7.20
C PRO A 489 16.08 14.88 5.68
N LEU A 490 15.15 15.48 4.93
CA LEU A 490 15.23 15.55 3.47
C LEU A 490 16.25 16.61 3.00
N PRO A 491 16.89 16.42 1.84
CA PRO A 491 16.91 15.19 1.04
C PRO A 491 17.81 14.13 1.69
N ALA A 492 17.35 12.88 1.73
CA ALA A 492 18.09 11.76 2.29
C ALA A 492 18.32 10.67 1.24
N ILE A 493 19.53 10.11 1.19
CA ILE A 493 19.91 9.02 0.28
C ILE A 493 20.37 7.83 1.12
N SER A 494 19.78 6.66 0.88
CA SER A 494 20.18 5.43 1.57
C SER A 494 21.57 4.97 1.14
N PRO A 495 22.39 4.40 2.05
CA PRO A 495 23.75 3.96 1.74
C PRO A 495 23.87 3.05 0.51
N SER A 496 22.92 2.13 0.33
CA SER A 496 22.90 1.21 -0.83
C SER A 496 22.76 1.94 -2.18
N PHE A 497 22.12 3.12 -2.22
CA PHE A 497 22.03 3.89 -3.46
C PHE A 497 23.33 4.62 -3.78
N LEU A 498 24.11 5.02 -2.77
CA LEU A 498 25.43 5.62 -2.98
C LEU A 498 26.39 4.64 -3.67
N GLU A 499 26.35 3.36 -3.29
CA GLU A 499 27.10 2.30 -3.97
C GLU A 499 26.69 2.18 -5.43
N LEU A 500 25.39 2.12 -5.71
CA LEU A 500 24.87 2.02 -7.07
C LEU A 500 25.24 3.23 -7.94
N TYR A 501 25.26 4.44 -7.36
CA TYR A 501 25.70 5.65 -8.04
C TYR A 501 27.19 5.62 -8.38
N LEU A 502 28.01 5.15 -7.44
CA LEU A 502 29.45 5.00 -7.63
C LEU A 502 29.78 3.97 -8.71
N GLU A 503 29.12 2.81 -8.69
CA GLU A 503 29.25 1.76 -9.71
C GLU A 503 28.84 2.26 -11.09
N ALA A 504 27.74 3.02 -11.15
CA ALA A 504 27.21 3.57 -12.39
C ALA A 504 28.00 4.79 -12.90
N GLY A 505 28.91 5.37 -12.10
CA GLY A 505 29.65 6.58 -12.44
C GLY A 505 28.76 7.82 -12.59
N ILE A 506 27.64 7.87 -11.88
CA ILE A 506 26.65 8.96 -11.93
C ILE A 506 26.24 9.42 -10.54
N PHE A 507 25.63 10.60 -10.43
CA PHE A 507 25.05 11.08 -9.17
C PHE A 507 23.82 11.97 -9.43
N PRO A 508 22.78 11.92 -8.57
CA PRO A 508 21.65 12.84 -8.65
C PRO A 508 22.08 14.30 -8.42
N GLN A 509 21.49 15.21 -9.19
CA GLN A 509 21.72 16.65 -9.13
C GLN A 509 20.37 17.37 -9.16
N LYS A 510 20.28 18.50 -8.47
CA LYS A 510 19.08 19.36 -8.54
C LYS A 510 18.95 19.91 -9.95
N MET A 511 17.73 19.90 -10.48
CA MET A 511 17.39 20.52 -11.77
C MET A 511 17.43 22.06 -11.70
N GLY A 512 17.22 22.63 -10.51
CA GLY A 512 17.28 24.06 -10.30
C GLY A 512 17.61 24.45 -8.86
N SER A 513 17.03 25.56 -8.40
CA SER A 513 17.41 26.19 -7.13
C SER A 513 16.92 25.41 -5.91
N ASN A 514 15.66 24.97 -5.97
CA ASN A 514 14.96 24.31 -4.88
C ASN A 514 14.70 22.82 -5.16
N LEU A 515 14.28 22.08 -4.13
CA LEU A 515 14.01 20.64 -4.24
C LEU A 515 12.74 20.32 -5.05
N LYS A 516 11.80 21.26 -5.17
CA LYS A 516 10.53 21.07 -5.89
C LYS A 516 10.74 20.96 -7.40
N GLU A 517 11.71 21.68 -7.93
CA GLU A 517 12.10 21.67 -9.34
C GLU A 517 12.59 20.29 -9.82
N GLY A 518 13.05 19.44 -8.90
CA GLY A 518 13.30 18.03 -9.15
C GLY A 518 14.77 17.65 -9.31
N PHE A 519 14.97 16.40 -9.72
CA PHE A 519 16.29 15.78 -9.81
C PHE A 519 16.53 15.13 -11.17
N VAL A 520 17.78 15.19 -11.61
CA VAL A 520 18.31 14.48 -12.78
C VAL A 520 19.65 13.84 -12.42
N TRP A 521 19.99 12.72 -13.03
CA TRP A 521 21.33 12.15 -12.88
C TRP A 521 22.34 12.87 -13.79
N LYS A 522 23.59 13.02 -13.33
CA LYS A 522 24.72 13.47 -14.14
C LYS A 522 25.89 12.51 -13.97
N LYS A 523 26.77 12.45 -14.98
CA LYS A 523 28.05 11.74 -14.85
C LYS A 523 28.90 12.43 -13.79
N LEU A 524 29.55 11.64 -12.94
CA LEU A 524 30.49 12.14 -11.93
C LEU A 524 31.75 12.69 -12.59
N SER A 525 32.26 13.80 -12.06
CA SER A 525 33.65 14.22 -12.32
C SER A 525 34.62 13.30 -11.57
N ASN A 526 35.92 13.37 -11.89
CA ASN A 526 36.92 12.58 -11.16
C ASN A 526 36.94 12.96 -9.66
N GLU A 527 36.85 14.24 -9.35
CA GLU A 527 36.81 14.76 -7.98
C GLU A 527 35.55 14.29 -7.23
N ASP A 528 34.36 14.44 -7.84
CA ASP A 528 33.11 13.99 -7.23
C ASP A 528 33.10 12.46 -7.02
N LYS A 529 33.73 11.70 -7.92
CA LYS A 529 33.83 10.24 -7.82
C LYS A 529 34.73 9.83 -6.64
N GLU A 530 35.88 10.48 -6.48
CA GLU A 530 36.75 10.26 -5.32
C GLU A 530 36.03 10.62 -4.01
N GLN A 531 35.31 11.74 -4.00
CA GLN A 531 34.52 12.15 -2.84
C GLN A 531 33.42 11.12 -2.50
N LEU A 532 32.66 10.66 -3.50
CA LEU A 532 31.64 9.63 -3.30
C LEU A 532 32.26 8.32 -2.79
N GLN A 533 33.41 7.92 -3.32
CA GLN A 533 34.14 6.73 -2.87
C GLN A 533 34.54 6.84 -1.40
N GLN A 534 35.03 8.00 -0.95
CA GLN A 534 35.37 8.23 0.46
C GLN A 534 34.14 8.12 1.37
N ILE A 535 33.01 8.68 0.94
CA ILE A 535 31.73 8.59 1.66
C ILE A 535 31.32 7.12 1.79
N VAL A 536 31.24 6.39 0.69
CA VAL A 536 30.87 4.95 0.68
C VAL A 536 31.80 4.14 1.58
N ASN A 537 33.12 4.30 1.46
CA ASN A 537 34.08 3.59 2.30
C ASN A 537 33.88 3.87 3.79
N GLY A 538 33.56 5.12 4.17
CA GLY A 538 33.31 5.52 5.55
C GLY A 538 32.11 4.82 6.21
N PHE A 539 31.11 4.38 5.44
CA PHE A 539 29.94 3.69 5.95
C PHE A 539 30.13 2.17 6.05
N TYR A 540 30.83 1.55 5.10
CA TYR A 540 30.98 0.09 5.04
C TYR A 540 32.19 -0.48 5.78
N ILE A 541 33.20 0.34 6.12
CA ILE A 541 34.34 -0.10 6.96
C ILE A 541 33.90 -0.53 8.37
N ASN A 542 32.69 -0.14 8.81
CA ASN A 542 32.15 -0.48 10.13
C ASN A 542 31.14 -1.65 10.16
N GLU A 543 30.75 -2.24 9.02
CA GLU A 543 29.85 -3.42 8.99
C GLU A 543 30.61 -4.77 9.02
N LYS A 544 31.93 -4.76 8.85
CA LYS A 544 32.80 -5.96 8.95
C LYS A 544 33.44 -6.18 10.32
N ARG A 545 32.96 -5.50 11.37
CA ARG A 545 33.39 -5.73 12.77
C ARG A 545 32.26 -6.24 13.64
#